data_AF-A0A6H1FUV9-F1
#
_entry.id   AF-A0A6H1FUV9-F1
#
_cell.length_a   1.000
_cell.length_b   1.000
_cell.length_c   1.000
_cell.angle_alpha   90.00
_cell.angle_beta   90.00
_cell.angle_gamma   90.00
#
_symmetry.space_group_name_H-M   'P 1'
#
loop_
_entity.id
_entity.type
_entity.pdbx_description
1 polymer ?
#
loop_
_entity_poly.entity_id
_entity_poly.type
_entity_poly.pdbx_seq_one_letter_code
_entity_poly.pdbx_strand_id
1 'polypeptide(L)'
;MSATTSVISRFINYYAELDIQPPSALVELYDPGATLVDPFGKHEGLPAIERYFSCLLANVVYCRFSVDPPICHNHRVVVTWTMRWSHPRIAGGEALALEGCSLVDIQNNLIVRQRDYYDAGEMIYERIPFLGCAVRAVKRRVRS
;
A
#
# COMPACT_ATOMS: atom_id res chain seq x y z
N MET A 1 -22.18 24.88 5.01
CA MET A 1 -22.40 23.43 5.26
C MET A 1 -21.04 22.84 5.58
N SER A 2 -20.75 22.61 6.86
CA SER A 2 -19.45 22.13 7.31
C SER A 2 -19.16 20.78 6.65
N ALA A 3 -18.15 20.73 5.79
CA ALA A 3 -17.74 19.52 5.10
C ALA A 3 -17.22 18.53 6.14
N THR A 4 -18.07 17.63 6.61
CA THR A 4 -17.62 16.44 7.33
C THR A 4 -16.72 15.69 6.36
N THR A 5 -15.41 15.75 6.59
CA THR A 5 -14.41 15.11 5.73
C THR A 5 -14.65 13.61 5.80
N SER A 6 -15.14 13.02 4.71
CA SER A 6 -15.39 11.57 4.64
C SER A 6 -14.09 10.80 4.87
N VAL A 7 -14.17 9.58 5.39
CA VAL A 7 -12.99 8.70 5.52
C VAL A 7 -12.26 8.51 4.18
N ILE A 8 -12.97 8.62 3.06
CA ILE A 8 -12.40 8.55 1.71
C ILE A 8 -11.48 9.73 1.44
N SER A 9 -11.92 10.95 1.79
CA SER A 9 -11.08 12.15 1.65
C SER A 9 -9.85 12.06 2.55
N ARG A 10 -10.00 11.56 3.80
CA ARG A 10 -8.85 11.33 4.69
C ARG A 10 -7.91 10.26 4.14
N PHE A 11 -8.45 9.18 3.59
CA PHE A 11 -7.70 8.10 2.94
C PHE A 11 -6.87 8.63 1.76
N ILE A 12 -7.50 9.38 0.83
CA ILE A 12 -6.80 9.95 -0.32
C ILE A 12 -5.66 10.87 0.13
N ASN A 13 -5.93 11.74 1.11
CA ASN A 13 -4.91 12.67 1.62
C ASN A 13 -3.75 11.93 2.31
N TYR A 14 -4.06 10.92 3.12
CA TYR A 14 -3.04 10.13 3.81
C TYR A 14 -2.14 9.37 2.83
N TYR A 15 -2.71 8.73 1.82
CA TYR A 15 -1.94 7.98 0.82
C TYR A 15 -1.17 8.88 -0.14
N ALA A 16 -1.69 10.08 -0.47
CA ALA A 16 -0.98 11.04 -1.31
C ALA A 16 0.38 11.45 -0.72
N GLU A 17 0.45 11.52 0.61
CA GLU A 17 1.62 11.95 1.40
C GLU A 17 2.17 10.83 2.29
N LEU A 18 2.02 9.57 1.87
CA LEU A 18 2.31 8.41 2.71
C LEU A 18 3.72 8.42 3.33
N ASP A 19 4.72 8.95 2.63
CA ASP A 19 6.11 9.02 3.08
C ASP A 19 6.38 10.03 4.21
N ILE A 20 5.55 11.06 4.35
CA ILE A 20 5.70 12.11 5.38
C ILE A 20 4.70 11.99 6.53
N GLN A 21 3.70 11.11 6.41
CA GLN A 21 2.69 10.91 7.43
C GLN A 21 3.13 9.83 8.43
N PRO A 22 2.97 10.07 9.75
CA PRO A 22 3.32 9.06 10.74
C PRO A 22 2.35 7.86 10.64
N PRO A 23 2.82 6.62 10.82
CA PRO A 23 1.94 5.45 10.87
C PRO A 23 0.82 5.57 11.92
N SER A 24 1.04 6.33 12.99
CA SER A 24 0.02 6.57 14.02
C SER A 24 -1.24 7.27 13.50
N ALA A 25 -1.19 7.98 12.37
CA ALA A 25 -2.38 8.59 11.76
C ALA A 25 -3.34 7.55 11.13
N LEU A 26 -2.90 6.28 11.00
CA LEU A 26 -3.76 5.17 10.58
C LEU A 26 -4.92 4.93 11.54
N VAL A 27 -4.79 5.28 12.83
CA VAL A 27 -5.87 5.13 13.83
C VAL A 27 -7.12 5.96 13.49
N GLU A 28 -6.97 7.04 12.72
CA GLU A 28 -8.09 7.91 12.30
C GLU A 28 -8.76 7.43 11.00
N LEU A 29 -8.18 6.40 10.37
CA LEU A 29 -8.58 5.85 9.09
C LEU A 29 -9.12 4.44 9.19
N TYR A 30 -8.49 3.59 10.00
CA TYR A 30 -8.80 2.16 10.08
C TYR A 30 -9.53 1.81 11.37
N ASP A 31 -10.44 0.85 11.25
CA ASP A 31 -10.99 0.16 12.41
C ASP A 31 -9.89 -0.63 13.15
N PRO A 32 -9.92 -0.74 14.49
CA PRO A 32 -8.93 -1.52 15.24
C PRO A 32 -8.79 -2.98 14.77
N GLY A 33 -9.88 -3.57 14.28
CA GLY A 33 -9.92 -4.92 13.71
C GLY A 33 -9.82 -4.98 12.17
N ALA A 34 -9.40 -3.89 11.53
CA ALA A 34 -9.35 -3.81 10.08
C ALA A 34 -8.40 -4.85 9.47
N THR A 35 -8.68 -5.24 8.24
CA THR A 35 -7.82 -6.14 7.46
C THR A 35 -7.28 -5.44 6.22
N LEU A 36 -5.97 -5.46 6.05
CA LEU A 36 -5.30 -5.06 4.81
C LEU A 36 -4.77 -6.30 4.09
N VAL A 37 -5.08 -6.44 2.80
CA VAL A 37 -4.56 -7.51 1.95
C VAL A 37 -3.84 -6.89 0.77
N ASP A 38 -2.59 -7.26 0.57
CA ASP A 38 -1.82 -6.90 -0.62
C ASP A 38 -1.28 -8.19 -1.28
N PRO A 39 -0.58 -8.08 -2.42
CA PRO A 39 0.10 -9.22 -3.03
C PRO A 39 1.19 -9.88 -2.16
N PHE A 40 1.71 -9.19 -1.13
CA PHE A 40 2.75 -9.70 -0.24
C PHE A 40 2.18 -10.48 0.96
N GLY A 41 0.92 -10.24 1.34
CA GLY A 41 0.29 -10.92 2.47
C GLY A 41 -1.02 -10.30 2.96
N LYS A 42 -1.47 -10.83 4.10
CA LYS A 42 -2.64 -10.37 4.85
C LYS A 42 -2.19 -9.82 6.20
N HIS A 43 -2.68 -8.63 6.55
CA HIS A 43 -2.40 -7.91 7.78
C HIS A 43 -3.71 -7.69 8.53
N GLU A 44 -3.82 -8.25 9.73
CA GLU A 44 -5.04 -8.21 10.54
C GLU A 44 -4.82 -7.38 11.80
N GLY A 45 -5.68 -6.38 11.99
CA GLY A 45 -5.64 -5.44 13.09
C GLY A 45 -4.71 -4.25 12.86
N LEU A 46 -5.05 -3.12 13.47
CA LEU A 46 -4.31 -1.87 13.35
C LEU A 46 -2.80 -2.02 13.65
N PRO A 47 -2.34 -2.73 14.71
CA PRO A 47 -0.90 -2.89 14.97
C PRO A 47 -0.15 -3.63 13.86
N ALA A 48 -0.80 -4.59 13.17
CA ALA A 48 -0.18 -5.31 12.07
C ALA A 48 -0.06 -4.42 10.83
N ILE A 49 -1.06 -3.58 10.58
CA ILE A 49 -1.10 -2.59 9.49
C ILE A 49 -0.03 -1.51 9.74
N GLU A 50 0.05 -0.93 10.94
CA GLU A 50 1.07 0.07 11.30
C GLU A 50 2.49 -0.46 11.12
N ARG A 51 2.76 -1.69 11.59
CA ARG A 51 4.05 -2.34 11.41
C ARG A 51 4.37 -2.57 9.94
N TYR A 52 3.39 -2.99 9.15
CA TYR A 52 3.55 -3.16 7.71
C TYR A 52 3.95 -1.85 7.02
N PHE A 53 3.23 -0.75 7.26
CA PHE A 53 3.59 0.57 6.71
C PHE A 53 4.96 1.05 7.17
N SER A 54 5.29 0.84 8.45
CA SER A 54 6.61 1.20 9.00
C SER A 54 7.75 0.45 8.29
N CYS A 55 7.55 -0.83 7.97
CA CYS A 55 8.52 -1.62 7.20
C CYS A 55 8.55 -1.24 5.72
N LEU A 56 7.40 -0.97 5.10
CA LEU A 56 7.28 -0.57 3.70
C LEU A 56 7.97 0.77 3.42
N LEU A 57 7.81 1.73 4.33
CA LEU A 57 8.40 3.07 4.25
C LEU A 57 9.82 3.12 4.85
N ALA A 58 10.31 2.04 5.47
CA ALA A 58 11.67 2.00 5.96
C ALA A 58 12.64 2.03 4.75
N ASN A 59 13.44 3.10 4.66
CA ASN A 59 14.49 3.31 3.66
C ASN A 59 14.01 3.73 2.24
N VAL A 60 12.74 4.12 2.05
CA VAL A 60 12.35 4.82 0.82
C VAL A 60 12.88 6.26 0.85
N VAL A 61 13.35 6.76 -0.30
CA VAL A 61 13.74 8.17 -0.46
C VAL A 61 12.49 9.03 -0.53
N TYR A 62 11.49 8.55 -1.27
CA TYR A 62 10.14 9.10 -1.32
C TYR A 62 9.16 8.02 -1.76
N CYS A 63 7.89 8.18 -1.39
CA CYS A 63 6.78 7.34 -1.82
C CYS A 63 5.50 8.18 -1.86
N ARG A 64 4.99 8.43 -3.06
CA ARG A 64 3.84 9.32 -3.29
C ARG A 64 2.82 8.65 -4.17
N PHE A 65 1.56 8.71 -3.78
CA PHE A 65 0.46 8.19 -4.59
C PHE A 65 -0.22 9.35 -5.33
N SER A 66 -0.33 9.24 -6.64
CA SER A 66 -1.30 10.01 -7.42
C SER A 66 -2.59 9.20 -7.44
N VAL A 67 -3.58 9.66 -6.67
CA VAL A 67 -4.85 8.96 -6.47
C VAL A 67 -5.92 9.58 -7.36
N ASP A 68 -6.57 8.76 -8.17
CA ASP A 68 -7.67 9.20 -9.03
C ASP A 68 -8.97 9.38 -8.24
N PRO A 69 -9.96 10.08 -8.81
CA PRO A 69 -11.29 10.19 -8.21
C PRO A 69 -11.88 8.81 -7.85
N PRO A 70 -12.30 8.61 -6.60
CA PRO A 70 -12.79 7.31 -6.14
C PRO A 70 -14.14 6.97 -6.76
N ILE A 71 -14.33 5.68 -7.07
CA ILE A 71 -15.63 5.13 -7.47
C ILE A 71 -16.31 4.57 -6.23
N CYS A 72 -17.38 5.24 -5.78
CA CYS A 72 -18.11 4.89 -4.57
C CYS A 72 -19.40 4.15 -4.89
N HIS A 73 -19.65 3.02 -4.22
CA HIS A 73 -20.91 2.30 -4.27
C HIS A 73 -21.29 1.80 -2.87
N ASN A 74 -22.27 2.45 -2.24
CA ASN A 74 -22.67 2.24 -0.85
C ASN A 74 -21.46 2.41 0.11
N HIS A 75 -21.10 1.33 0.81
CA HIS A 75 -20.00 1.25 1.78
C HIS A 75 -18.71 0.72 1.16
N ARG A 76 -18.63 0.65 -0.17
CA ARG A 76 -17.49 0.11 -0.90
C ARG A 76 -16.94 1.16 -1.86
N VAL A 77 -15.63 1.28 -1.88
CA VAL A 77 -14.91 2.27 -2.66
C VAL A 77 -13.81 1.57 -3.44
N VAL A 78 -13.73 1.88 -4.73
CA VAL A 78 -12.58 1.52 -5.56
C VAL A 78 -11.80 2.78 -5.84
N VAL A 79 -10.49 2.70 -5.65
CA VAL A 79 -9.59 3.81 -5.89
C VAL A 79 -8.47 3.32 -6.79
N THR A 80 -8.27 3.96 -7.94
CA THR A 80 -7.10 3.73 -8.78
C THR A 80 -6.00 4.72 -8.40
N TRP A 81 -4.76 4.28 -8.50
CA TRP A 81 -3.62 5.08 -8.10
C TRP A 81 -2.37 4.73 -8.90
N THR A 82 -1.48 5.71 -9.00
CA THR A 82 -0.10 5.53 -9.46
C THR A 82 0.85 5.84 -8.31
N MET A 83 1.55 4.83 -7.82
CA MET A 83 2.58 4.97 -6.80
C MET A 83 3.89 5.36 -7.47
N ARG A 84 4.43 6.53 -7.14
CA ARG A 84 5.79 6.92 -7.50
C ARG A 84 6.70 6.79 -6.30
N TRP A 85 7.79 6.04 -6.44
CA TRP A 85 8.68 5.77 -5.33
C TRP A 85 10.13 5.68 -5.79
N SER A 86 11.07 5.91 -4.87
CA SER A 86 12.50 5.69 -5.09
C SER A 86 13.10 5.06 -3.85
N HIS A 87 14.01 4.10 -4.06
CA HIS A 87 14.73 3.45 -2.99
C HIS A 87 16.22 3.34 -3.36
N PRO A 88 17.18 3.73 -2.49
CA PRO A 88 18.59 3.87 -2.88
C PRO A 88 19.23 2.56 -3.37
N ARG A 89 18.72 1.43 -2.89
CA ARG A 89 19.23 0.09 -3.23
C ARG A 89 18.56 -0.55 -4.46
N ILE A 90 17.60 0.13 -5.08
CA ILE A 90 16.79 -0.38 -6.20
C ILE A 90 16.97 0.57 -7.37
N ALA A 91 17.30 0.02 -8.55
CA ALA A 91 17.54 0.79 -9.77
C ALA A 91 18.47 2.02 -9.58
N GLY A 92 19.45 1.95 -8.66
CA GLY A 92 20.36 3.06 -8.38
C GLY A 92 19.71 4.32 -7.80
N GLY A 93 18.48 4.22 -7.24
CA GLY A 93 17.72 5.35 -6.74
C GLY A 93 16.86 6.06 -7.79
N GLU A 94 16.70 5.48 -8.98
CA GLU A 94 15.78 6.03 -9.99
C GLU A 94 14.34 6.09 -9.50
N ALA A 95 13.61 7.05 -10.08
CA ALA A 95 12.18 7.21 -9.87
C ALA A 95 11.41 6.08 -10.56
N LEU A 96 10.64 5.32 -9.78
CA LEU A 96 9.82 4.21 -10.27
C LEU A 96 8.35 4.58 -10.18
N ALA A 97 7.54 4.02 -11.06
CA ALA A 97 6.09 4.15 -11.05
C ALA A 97 5.47 2.76 -11.08
N LEU A 98 4.37 2.59 -10.34
CA LEU A 98 3.56 1.38 -10.33
C LEU A 98 2.09 1.78 -10.34
N GLU A 99 1.32 1.19 -11.23
CA GLU A 99 -0.12 1.37 -11.28
C GLU A 99 -0.83 0.29 -10.45
N GLY A 100 -1.90 0.68 -9.79
CA GLY A 100 -2.67 -0.22 -8.95
C GLY A 100 -4.05 0.31 -8.63
N CYS A 101 -4.81 -0.51 -7.92
CA CYS A 101 -6.07 -0.10 -7.34
C CYS A 101 -6.30 -0.72 -5.96
N SER A 102 -7.04 0.00 -5.14
CA SER A 102 -7.43 -0.43 -3.80
C SER A 102 -8.94 -0.56 -3.73
N LEU A 103 -9.41 -1.72 -3.26
CA LEU A 103 -10.78 -1.95 -2.89
C LEU A 103 -10.93 -1.77 -1.38
N VAL A 104 -11.74 -0.80 -0.98
CA VAL A 104 -11.90 -0.39 0.41
C VAL A 104 -13.36 -0.57 0.83
N ASP A 105 -13.60 -1.31 1.91
CA ASP A 105 -14.89 -1.37 2.59
C ASP A 105 -14.86 -0.47 3.83
N ILE A 106 -15.92 0.33 3.98
CA ILE A 106 -16.06 1.37 5.00
C ILE A 106 -17.24 1.06 5.90
N GLN A 107 -17.06 1.17 7.20
CA GLN A 107 -18.13 1.11 8.18
C GLN A 107 -17.88 2.16 9.25
N ASN A 108 -18.95 2.85 9.71
CA ASN A 108 -18.84 3.86 10.77
C ASN A 108 -17.77 4.94 10.49
N ASN A 109 -17.58 5.33 9.22
CA ASN A 109 -16.55 6.29 8.79
C ASN A 109 -15.10 5.84 9.09
N LEU A 110 -14.87 4.53 9.13
CA LEU A 110 -13.57 3.86 9.26
C LEU A 110 -13.43 2.77 8.19
N ILE A 111 -12.20 2.47 7.80
CA ILE A 111 -11.85 1.39 6.89
C ILE A 111 -11.83 0.08 7.68
N VAL A 112 -12.71 -0.85 7.33
CA VAL A 112 -12.74 -2.19 7.94
C VAL A 112 -11.99 -3.22 7.11
N ARG A 113 -11.89 -2.99 5.79
CA ARG A 113 -11.14 -3.84 4.88
C ARG A 113 -10.54 -3.03 3.76
N GLN A 114 -9.28 -3.29 3.48
CA GLN A 114 -8.60 -2.83 2.28
C GLN A 114 -7.98 -4.02 1.56
N ARG A 115 -8.10 -4.02 0.23
CA ARG A 115 -7.40 -4.96 -0.62
C ARG A 115 -6.77 -4.23 -1.79
N ASP A 116 -5.46 -4.36 -1.91
CA ASP A 116 -4.66 -3.74 -2.95
C ASP A 116 -4.39 -4.74 -4.07
N TYR A 117 -4.61 -4.28 -5.30
CA TYR A 117 -4.37 -4.99 -6.54
C TYR A 117 -3.36 -4.20 -7.35
N TYR A 118 -2.16 -4.74 -7.49
CA TYR A 118 -1.10 -4.23 -8.34
C TYR A 118 -0.20 -5.38 -8.76
N ASP A 119 0.55 -5.20 -9.84
CA ASP A 119 1.48 -6.22 -10.30
C ASP A 119 2.73 -6.22 -9.40
N ALA A 120 2.71 -7.08 -8.38
CA ALA A 120 3.90 -7.32 -7.55
C ALA A 120 5.08 -7.83 -8.38
N GLY A 121 4.82 -8.44 -9.53
CA GLY A 121 5.86 -8.82 -10.47
C GLY A 121 6.53 -7.63 -11.13
N GLU A 122 5.81 -6.59 -11.52
CA GLU A 122 6.40 -5.33 -12.00
C GLU A 122 7.24 -4.66 -10.89
N MET A 123 6.79 -4.75 -9.64
CA MET A 123 7.51 -4.26 -8.46
C MET A 123 8.77 -5.08 -8.11
N ILE A 124 8.75 -6.41 -8.31
CA ILE A 124 9.77 -7.37 -7.83
C ILE A 124 10.70 -7.84 -8.98
N TYR A 125 10.16 -8.23 -10.14
CA TYR A 125 10.91 -8.85 -11.25
C TYR A 125 11.79 -7.88 -12.01
N GLU A 126 11.39 -6.62 -12.16
CA GLU A 126 12.19 -5.71 -12.97
C GLU A 126 13.42 -5.16 -12.22
N ARG A 127 13.43 -5.10 -10.88
CA ARG A 127 14.28 -4.08 -10.19
C ARG A 127 15.03 -4.51 -8.93
N ILE A 128 15.04 -5.79 -8.54
CA ILE A 128 15.95 -6.29 -7.48
C ILE A 128 17.07 -7.17 -8.08
N PRO A 129 18.33 -6.68 -8.18
CA PRO A 129 19.48 -7.50 -8.61
C PRO A 129 19.81 -8.67 -7.65
N PHE A 130 19.17 -8.73 -6.47
CA PHE A 130 19.39 -9.73 -5.43
C PHE A 130 18.36 -10.87 -5.36
N LEU A 131 17.32 -10.87 -6.21
CA LEU A 131 16.41 -12.03 -6.37
C LEU A 131 17.08 -13.24 -7.02
N GLY A 132 18.33 -13.12 -7.47
CA GLY A 132 19.12 -14.28 -7.87
C GLY A 132 19.25 -15.34 -6.77
N CYS A 133 19.43 -14.97 -5.50
CA CYS A 133 19.72 -15.96 -4.45
C CYS A 133 18.47 -16.67 -3.90
N ALA A 134 17.38 -15.94 -3.64
CA ALA A 134 16.14 -16.53 -3.13
C ALA A 134 15.46 -17.42 -4.19
N VAL A 135 15.42 -16.99 -5.44
CA VAL A 135 14.86 -17.79 -6.55
C VAL A 135 15.76 -18.99 -6.89
N ARG A 136 17.10 -18.86 -6.80
CA ARG A 136 18.03 -20.02 -6.90
C ARG A 136 17.85 -21.02 -5.76
N ALA A 137 17.52 -20.58 -4.55
CA ALA A 137 17.27 -21.48 -3.42
C ALA A 137 15.97 -22.27 -3.61
N VAL A 138 14.91 -21.62 -4.10
CA VAL A 138 13.62 -22.29 -4.38
C VAL A 138 13.72 -23.24 -5.58
N LYS A 139 14.37 -22.83 -6.70
CA LYS A 139 14.58 -23.72 -7.85
C LYS A 139 15.43 -24.97 -7.52
N ARG A 140 16.34 -24.87 -6.55
CA ARG A 140 17.15 -26.01 -6.10
C ARG A 140 16.32 -27.02 -5.28
N ARG A 141 15.23 -26.57 -4.66
CA ARG A 141 14.34 -27.39 -3.84
C ARG A 141 13.24 -28.10 -4.63
N VAL A 142 12.97 -27.67 -5.87
CA VAL A 142 12.00 -28.27 -6.78
C VAL A 142 12.66 -29.27 -7.75
N ARG A 143 14.00 -29.38 -7.71
CA ARG A 143 14.79 -30.38 -8.47
C ARG A 143 15.35 -31.50 -7.60
N SER A 144 14.84 -31.69 -6.38
CA SER A 144 15.06 -32.87 -5.55
C SER A 144 13.74 -33.59 -5.33
#